data_AF-A0A9E2PBC2-F1
#
_entry.id   AF-A0A9E2PBC2-F1
#
_cell.length_a   1.000
_cell.length_b   1.000
_cell.length_c   1.000
_cell.angle_alpha   90.00
_cell.angle_beta   90.00
_cell.angle_gamma   90.00
#
_symmetry.space_group_name_H-M   'P 1'
#
loop_
_entity.id
_entity.type
_entity.pdbx_description
1 polymer ?
#
loop_
_entity_poly.entity_id
_entity_poly.type
_entity_poly.pdbx_seq_one_letter_code
_entity_poly.pdbx_strand_id
1 'polypeptide(L)' 'MLKVRLYTALTLIVIVLIVVLQNTEPVETKLLFATITMSRAALIAITLLIGIAAGILIALSLSIKWPKKD' A
#
# COMPACT_ATOMS: atom_id res chain seq x y z
N MET A 1 32.19 -10.90 -6.89
CA MET A 1 30.99 -10.05 -7.13
C MET A 1 29.69 -10.70 -6.66
N LEU A 2 29.40 -11.96 -7.00
CA LEU A 2 28.16 -12.66 -6.62
C LEU A 2 27.91 -12.72 -5.10
N LYS A 3 28.95 -12.96 -4.29
CA LYS A 3 28.87 -12.98 -2.82
C LYS A 3 28.42 -11.65 -2.24
N VAL A 4 28.96 -10.53 -2.75
CA VAL A 4 28.59 -9.16 -2.30
C VAL A 4 27.13 -8.86 -2.63
N ARG A 5 26.66 -9.24 -3.82
CA ARG A 5 25.24 -9.15 -4.21
C ARG A 5 24.33 -9.97 -3.29
N LEU A 6 24.76 -11.17 -2.90
CA LEU A 6 24.00 -12.01 -1.98
C LEU A 6 23.91 -11.40 -0.58
N TYR A 7 25.03 -10.90 -0.04
CA TYR A 7 25.04 -10.23 1.26
C TYR A 7 24.20 -8.94 1.25
N THR A 8 24.30 -8.13 0.19
CA THR A 8 23.47 -6.91 0.08
C THR A 8 21.98 -7.24 -0.04
N ALA A 9 21.60 -8.25 -0.83
CA ALA A 9 20.21 -8.70 -0.91
C ALA A 9 19.70 -9.21 0.45
N LEU A 10 20.50 -10.01 1.16
CA LEU A 10 20.15 -10.53 2.48
C LEU A 10 19.99 -9.38 3.50
N THR A 11 20.92 -8.42 3.52
CA THR A 11 20.83 -7.24 4.39
C THR A 11 19.59 -6.41 4.08
N LEU A 12 19.27 -6.19 2.80
CA LEU A 12 18.04 -5.47 2.42
C LEU A 12 16.78 -6.20 2.89
N ILE A 13 16.71 -7.52 2.74
CA ILE A 13 15.58 -8.33 3.21
C ILE A 13 15.42 -8.21 4.72
N VAL A 14 16.52 -8.29 5.47
CA VAL A 14 16.52 -8.14 6.94
C VAL A 14 16.04 -6.74 7.35
N ILE A 15 16.51 -5.68 6.68
CA ILE A 15 16.06 -4.31 6.93
C ILE A 15 14.57 -4.17 6.67
N VAL A 16 14.05 -4.70 5.56
CA VAL A 16 12.62 -4.67 5.24
C VAL A 16 11.81 -5.39 6.32
N LEU A 17 12.25 -6.57 6.76
CA LEU A 17 11.59 -7.31 7.84
C LEU A 17 11.57 -6.52 9.14
N ILE A 18 12.69 -5.89 9.52
CA ILE A 18 12.78 -5.05 10.71
C ILE A 18 11.82 -3.86 10.59
N VAL A 19 11.79 -3.16 9.45
CA VAL A 19 10.90 -2.03 9.22
C VAL A 19 9.44 -2.47 9.32
N VAL A 20 9.05 -3.62 8.74
CA VAL A 20 7.68 -4.13 8.85
C VAL A 20 7.34 -4.50 10.30
N LEU A 21 8.23 -5.22 11.00
CA LEU A 21 8.00 -5.64 12.38
C LEU A 21 7.99 -4.46 13.37
N GLN A 22 8.81 -3.43 13.13
CA GLN A 22 8.76 -2.18 13.91
C GLN A 22 7.52 -1.35 13.57
N ASN A 23 7.07 -1.35 12.31
CA ASN A 23 5.82 -0.69 11.92
C ASN A 23 4.56 -1.54 12.19
N THR A 24 4.66 -2.59 13.00
CA THR A 24 3.48 -3.28 13.56
C THR A 24 2.93 -2.60 14.82
N GLU A 25 3.52 -1.47 15.23
CA GLU A 25 2.96 -0.67 16.32
C GLU A 25 1.46 -0.40 16.09
N PRO A 26 0.63 -0.65 17.12
CA PRO A 26 -0.79 -0.39 17.05
C PRO A 26 -1.02 1.12 16.99
N VAL A 27 -1.68 1.57 15.93
CA VAL A 27 -2.06 2.96 15.75
C VAL A 27 -3.55 3.09 16.04
N GLU A 28 -3.91 4.06 16.87
CA GLU A 28 -5.29 4.45 17.06
C GLU A 28 -5.78 5.24 15.85
N THR A 29 -6.73 4.66 15.12
CA THR A 29 -7.40 5.33 14.00
C THR A 29 -8.81 5.75 14.39
N LYS A 30 -9.08 7.06 14.29
CA LYS A 30 -10.41 7.64 14.48
C LYS A 30 -11.12 7.74 13.13
N LEU A 31 -12.06 6.85 12.88
CA LEU A 31 -12.92 6.84 11.70
C LEU A 31 -14.26 7.49 12.02
N LEU A 32 -14.43 8.78 11.68
CA LEU A 32 -15.65 9.61 11.77
C LEU A 32 -16.36 9.63 13.15
N PHE A 33 -16.78 8.48 13.68
CA PHE A 33 -17.36 8.28 15.02
C PHE A 33 -16.84 7.02 15.76
N ALA A 34 -15.89 6.27 15.18
CA ALA A 34 -15.33 5.05 15.75
C ALA A 34 -13.83 5.19 15.98
N THR A 35 -13.33 4.74 17.13
CA THR A 35 -11.87 4.60 17.36
C THR A 35 -11.53 3.12 17.26
N ILE A 36 -10.69 2.77 16.30
CA ILE A 36 -10.24 1.40 16.06
C ILE A 36 -8.72 1.39 16.17
N THR A 37 -8.18 0.49 16.99
CA THR A 37 -6.75 0.18 17.04
C THR A 37 -6.42 -0.82 15.95
N MET A 38 -5.56 -0.44 15.01
CA MET A 38 -5.10 -1.33 13.95
C MET A 38 -3.58 -1.22 13.79
N SER A 39 -2.92 -2.23 13.21
CA SER A 39 -1.49 -2.11 12.92
C SER A 39 -1.25 -1.06 11.83
N ARG A 40 -0.14 -0.34 11.90
CA ARG A 40 0.23 0.65 10.86
C ARG A 40 0.28 0.05 9.47
N ALA A 41 0.76 -1.19 9.36
CA ALA A 41 0.77 -1.95 8.12
C ALA A 41 -0.64 -2.17 7.54
N ALA A 42 -1.63 -2.52 8.38
CA ALA A 42 -3.02 -2.69 7.93
C ALA A 42 -3.60 -1.37 7.41
N LEU A 43 -3.33 -0.25 8.08
CA LEU A 43 -3.76 1.08 7.66
C LEU A 43 -3.18 1.44 6.27
N ILE A 44 -1.87 1.24 6.06
CA ILE A 44 -1.20 1.48 4.77
C ILE A 44 -1.78 0.59 3.67
N ALA A 45 -2.02 -0.70 3.96
CA ALA A 45 -2.61 -1.61 2.98
C ALA A 45 -4.03 -1.18 2.57
N ILE A 46 -4.87 -0.85 3.55
CA ILE A 46 -6.25 -0.39 3.28
C ILE A 46 -6.25 0.91 2.46
N THR A 47 -5.44 1.89 2.86
CA THR A 47 -5.34 3.17 2.13
C THR A 47 -4.83 2.99 0.71
N LEU A 48 -3.84 2.13 0.49
CA LEU A 48 -3.35 1.78 -0.84
C LEU A 48 -4.45 1.14 -1.70
N LEU A 49 -5.19 0.16 -1.15
CA LEU A 49 -6.26 -0.52 -1.87
C LEU A 49 -7.38 0.44 -2.27
N ILE A 50 -7.77 1.36 -1.37
CA ILE A 50 -8.76 2.41 -1.67
C ILE A 50 -8.26 3.30 -2.81
N GLY A 51 -7.00 3.73 -2.76
CA GLY A 51 -6.39 4.55 -3.82
C GLY A 51 -6.35 3.85 -5.18
N ILE A 52 -5.96 2.58 -5.20
CA ILE A 52 -5.96 1.75 -6.43
C ILE A 52 -7.38 1.61 -6.98
N ALA A 53 -8.35 1.25 -6.14
CA ALA A 53 -9.74 1.10 -6.54
C ALA A 53 -10.31 2.40 -7.12
N ALA A 54 -10.09 3.53 -6.44
CA ALA A 54 -10.50 4.85 -6.91
C ALA A 54 -9.84 5.21 -8.26
N GLY A 55 -8.53 4.97 -8.40
CA GLY A 55 -7.79 5.21 -9.64
C GLY A 55 -8.32 4.38 -10.81
N ILE A 56 -8.60 3.09 -10.57
CA ILE A 56 -9.20 2.20 -11.58
C ILE A 56 -10.58 2.73 -12.01
N LEU A 57 -11.45 3.08 -11.05
CA LEU A 57 -12.79 3.59 -11.35
C LEU A 57 -12.74 4.87 -12.19
N ILE A 58 -11.83 5.80 -11.85
CA ILE A 58 -11.62 7.03 -12.61
C ILE A 58 -11.12 6.73 -14.01
N ALA A 59 -10.11 5.87 -14.14
CA ALA A 59 -9.55 5.48 -15.43
C ALA A 59 -10.59 4.82 -16.34
N LEU A 60 -11.44 3.94 -15.78
CA LEU A 60 -12.54 3.32 -16.50
C LEU A 60 -13.57 4.36 -16.95
N SER A 61 -13.97 5.28 -16.07
CA SER A 61 -14.93 6.34 -16.42
C SER A 61 -14.41 7.26 -17.52
N LEU A 62 -13.11 7.56 -17.53
CA LEU A 62 -12.48 8.38 -18.57
C LEU A 62 -12.23 7.61 -19.87
N SER A 63 -12.05 6.28 -19.78
CA SER A 63 -11.81 5.41 -20.93
C SER A 63 -13.07 5.07 -21.73
N ILE A 64 -14.27 5.44 -21.25
CA ILE A 64 -15.50 5.33 -22.03
C ILE A 64 -15.41 6.31 -23.20
N LYS A 65 -14.97 5.80 -24.36
CA LYS A 65 -14.97 6.52 -25.63
C LYS A 65 -16.34 7.13 -25.86
N TRP A 66 -16.37 8.44 -26.08
CA TRP A 66 -17.55 9.10 -26.64
C TRP A 66 -17.96 8.37 -27.93
N PRO A 67 -19.24 8.00 -28.09
CA PRO A 67 -19.71 7.41 -29.33
C PRO A 67 -19.43 8.42 -30.44
N LYS A 68 -18.56 8.04 -31.40
CA LYS A 68 -18.45 8.81 -32.64
C LYS A 68 -19.82 8.76 -33.30
N LYS A 69 -20.44 9.94 -33.39
CA LYS A 69 -21.62 10.16 -34.19
C LYS A 69 -21.14 10.25 -35.64
N ASP A 70 -21.14 9.10 -36.31
CA ASP A 70 -21.03 9.02 -37.77
C ASP A 70 -22.30 9.63 -38.40
#